data_AF-S3BI15-F1
#
_entry.id   AF-S3BI15-F1
#
_cell.length_a   1.000
_cell.length_b   1.000
_cell.length_c   1.000
_cell.angle_alpha   90.00
_cell.angle_beta   90.00
_cell.angle_gamma   90.00
#
_symmetry.space_group_name_H-M   'P 1'
#
loop_
_entity.id
_entity.type
_entity.pdbx_description
1 polymer ?
#
loop_
_entity_poly.entity_id
_entity_poly.type
_entity_poly.pdbx_seq_one_letter_code
_entity_poly.pdbx_strand_id
1 'polypeptide(L)'
;MSPAPSPATGRPGDVAAPPPPRPTPTASAVPTASGTPTASDAPPPPSDPVPPARPAPGTRRPTPAEPPAGGEAPAKAEPATPAAPPAPSRPPVRLGPLLPAPFRPGHSSTQAEREAFRALAEGEWDRHGTAVARLLSRMPVLRGQEQEAARADLIALHIYLHTTEGPLSPEELTRALHEGEERLLPYAACVASGLRRMPSYRGIALRGAGETDGPDGGVMEPGVLLRDPAPVPVLPLGTGAQRPGGAQYAVWSVTGRRVRQLTDRTGAGKARDEVVFPPGTLLRVLDVREEGGAPLTLLREVPHTGPDIQARHVGAELDADDRAALDRLEEALRARPVAPGGSGWPRLCTGSLERAVGRPPSD
;
A
#
# COMPACT_ATOMS: atom_id res chain seq x y z
N MET A 1 -17.20 -22.13 -79.10
CA MET A 1 -16.29 -22.07 -77.93
C MET A 1 -16.51 -20.73 -77.26
N SER A 2 -16.97 -20.53 -76.04
CA SER A 2 -17.79 -21.29 -75.09
C SER A 2 -18.70 -20.22 -74.43
N PRO A 3 -19.94 -20.57 -74.01
CA PRO A 3 -20.98 -19.60 -73.69
C PRO A 3 -20.93 -19.06 -72.26
N ALA A 4 -21.54 -17.88 -72.09
CA ALA A 4 -21.78 -17.20 -70.82
C ALA A 4 -22.72 -17.99 -69.88
N PRO A 5 -22.56 -17.88 -68.55
CA PRO A 5 -23.42 -18.59 -67.60
C PRO A 5 -24.81 -17.96 -67.48
N SER A 6 -25.82 -18.81 -67.58
CA SER A 6 -27.23 -18.51 -67.30
C SER A 6 -27.49 -18.23 -65.81
N PRO A 7 -28.49 -17.39 -65.48
CA PRO A 7 -28.95 -17.18 -64.11
C PRO A 7 -29.84 -18.34 -63.63
N ALA A 8 -29.62 -18.78 -62.39
CA ALA A 8 -30.41 -19.81 -61.74
C ALA A 8 -31.69 -19.22 -61.14
N THR A 9 -32.83 -19.66 -61.64
CA THR A 9 -34.16 -19.42 -61.08
C THR A 9 -34.55 -20.58 -60.16
N GLY A 10 -34.98 -20.29 -58.93
CA GLY A 10 -36.02 -21.06 -58.25
C GLY A 10 -35.59 -21.88 -57.01
N ARG A 11 -35.98 -21.38 -55.83
CA ARG A 11 -36.76 -22.18 -54.87
C ARG A 11 -37.56 -21.26 -53.92
N PRO A 12 -38.89 -21.24 -54.00
CA PRO A 12 -39.74 -20.67 -52.95
C PRO A 12 -40.12 -21.76 -51.96
N GLY A 13 -39.99 -21.50 -50.67
CA GLY A 13 -40.56 -22.36 -49.63
C GLY A 13 -39.69 -22.47 -48.39
N ASP A 14 -39.87 -21.55 -47.44
CA ASP A 14 -40.22 -21.90 -46.07
C ASP A 14 -40.67 -20.63 -45.34
N VAL A 15 -41.99 -20.42 -45.30
CA VAL A 15 -42.61 -19.42 -44.42
C VAL A 15 -42.65 -20.04 -43.04
N ALA A 16 -41.68 -19.69 -42.20
CA ALA A 16 -41.69 -20.06 -40.79
C ALA A 16 -42.91 -19.42 -40.10
N ALA A 17 -43.77 -20.27 -39.57
CA ALA A 17 -44.90 -19.86 -38.73
C ALA A 17 -44.41 -19.07 -37.50
N PRO A 18 -45.12 -18.02 -37.07
CA PRO A 18 -44.76 -17.29 -35.86
C PRO A 18 -44.90 -18.18 -34.62
N PRO A 19 -43.97 -18.07 -33.64
CA PRO A 19 -44.09 -18.81 -32.39
C PRO A 19 -45.34 -18.36 -31.60
N PRO A 20 -45.99 -19.25 -30.84
CA PRO A 20 -47.13 -18.89 -30.00
C PRO A 20 -46.70 -17.84 -28.94
N PRO A 21 -47.58 -16.90 -28.58
CA PRO A 21 -47.28 -15.93 -27.52
C PRO A 21 -47.03 -16.66 -26.21
N ARG A 22 -45.91 -16.35 -25.56
CA ARG A 22 -45.61 -16.84 -24.21
C ARG A 22 -46.61 -16.21 -23.23
N PRO A 23 -47.19 -16.99 -22.30
CA PRO A 23 -48.08 -16.45 -21.28
C PRO A 23 -47.33 -15.44 -20.41
N THR A 24 -47.92 -14.25 -20.27
CA THR A 24 -47.52 -13.23 -19.30
C THR A 24 -47.72 -13.77 -17.89
N PRO A 25 -46.69 -13.77 -17.02
CA PRO A 25 -46.92 -14.02 -15.61
C PRO A 25 -47.72 -12.83 -15.04
N THR A 26 -48.92 -13.18 -14.59
CA THR A 26 -49.85 -12.37 -13.83
C THR A 26 -49.14 -11.67 -12.67
N ALA A 27 -49.43 -10.39 -12.51
CA ALA A 27 -49.04 -9.60 -11.35
C ALA A 27 -49.51 -10.30 -10.06
N SER A 28 -48.57 -10.82 -9.27
CA SER A 28 -48.86 -11.24 -7.91
C SER A 28 -48.99 -10.02 -7.02
N ALA A 29 -50.14 -9.97 -6.39
CA ALA A 29 -50.59 -8.98 -5.42
C ALA A 29 -49.58 -8.71 -4.31
N VAL A 30 -49.56 -7.44 -3.93
CA VAL A 30 -48.97 -6.88 -2.71
C VAL A 30 -49.63 -7.51 -1.49
N PRO A 31 -48.88 -8.07 -0.51
CA PRO A 31 -49.39 -8.22 0.84
C PRO A 31 -49.18 -6.90 1.58
N THR A 32 -50.27 -6.15 1.75
CA THR A 32 -50.41 -5.11 2.77
C THR A 32 -50.45 -5.81 4.13
N ALA A 33 -49.33 -5.79 4.86
CA ALA A 33 -49.32 -6.10 6.29
C ALA A 33 -49.17 -4.79 7.05
N SER A 34 -50.29 -4.28 7.55
CA SER A 34 -50.34 -3.29 8.61
C SER A 34 -49.76 -3.91 9.89
N GLY A 35 -48.55 -3.50 10.26
CA GLY A 35 -47.94 -3.76 11.56
C GLY A 35 -47.66 -2.42 12.24
N THR A 36 -48.41 -2.13 13.29
CA THR A 36 -48.27 -0.99 14.20
C THR A 36 -46.85 -0.92 14.79
N PRO A 37 -46.25 0.27 14.96
CA PRO A 37 -44.89 0.41 15.46
C PRO A 37 -44.81 0.15 16.96
N THR A 38 -44.08 -0.88 17.37
CA THR A 38 -43.62 -1.04 18.76
C THR A 38 -42.37 -0.19 18.95
N ALA A 39 -42.40 0.55 20.05
CA ALA A 39 -41.41 1.51 20.49
C ALA A 39 -39.99 0.95 20.58
N SER A 40 -39.04 1.78 20.14
CA SER A 40 -37.80 2.12 20.82
C SER A 40 -37.08 0.98 21.54
N ASP A 41 -36.16 0.32 20.84
CA ASP A 41 -35.01 -0.31 21.47
C ASP A 41 -33.74 0.37 20.94
N ALA A 42 -33.35 1.43 21.63
CA ALA A 42 -32.07 2.08 21.43
C ALA A 42 -30.98 1.16 21.98
N PRO A 43 -29.87 0.93 21.26
CA PRO A 43 -28.74 0.18 21.81
C PRO A 43 -28.23 0.90 23.06
N PRO A 44 -27.92 0.18 24.16
CA PRO A 44 -27.34 0.80 25.34
C PRO A 44 -26.00 1.47 24.97
N PRO A 45 -25.67 2.62 25.61
CA PRO A 45 -24.38 3.26 25.38
C PRO A 45 -23.25 2.29 25.75
N PRO A 46 -22.09 2.36 25.08
CA PRO A 46 -20.92 1.57 25.45
C PRO A 46 -20.54 1.88 26.90
N SER A 47 -20.45 0.83 27.71
CA SER A 47 -19.96 0.94 29.08
C SER A 47 -18.50 1.41 29.05
N ASP A 48 -18.21 2.47 29.80
CA ASP A 48 -16.85 2.95 30.00
C ASP A 48 -15.95 1.80 30.50
N PRO A 49 -14.72 1.67 29.97
CA PRO A 49 -13.77 0.69 30.47
C PRO A 49 -13.41 1.02 31.92
N VAL A 50 -13.78 0.12 32.83
CA VAL A 50 -13.34 0.12 34.22
C VAL A 50 -11.80 0.09 34.25
N PRO A 51 -11.13 1.08 34.86
CA PRO A 51 -9.69 1.07 34.98
C PRO A 51 -9.25 -0.10 35.87
N PRO A 52 -8.23 -0.90 35.48
CA PRO A 52 -7.68 -1.90 36.37
C PRO A 52 -7.08 -1.24 37.61
N ALA A 53 -7.47 -1.76 38.77
CA ALA A 53 -7.02 -1.33 40.08
C ALA A 53 -5.49 -1.34 40.17
N ARG A 54 -4.92 -0.22 40.63
CA ARG A 54 -3.52 -0.09 41.02
C ARG A 54 -3.16 -1.14 42.08
N PRO A 55 -2.09 -1.92 41.90
CA PRO A 55 -1.48 -2.64 43.01
C PRO A 55 -0.89 -1.65 44.01
N ALA A 56 -1.20 -1.85 45.29
CA ALA A 56 -0.67 -1.10 46.41
C ALA A 56 0.87 -1.24 46.52
N PRO A 57 1.58 -0.21 47.02
CA PRO A 57 3.03 -0.25 47.21
C PRO A 57 3.38 -1.25 48.33
N GLY A 58 4.11 -2.30 47.93
CA GLY A 58 4.71 -3.27 48.83
C GLY A 58 5.74 -2.61 49.76
N THR A 59 5.52 -2.87 51.05
CA THR A 59 6.24 -2.46 52.24
C THR A 59 7.76 -2.58 52.13
N ARG A 60 8.46 -1.48 52.45
CA ARG A 60 9.90 -1.45 52.74
C ARG A 60 10.26 -2.44 53.84
N ARG A 61 11.33 -3.21 53.63
CA ARG A 61 12.06 -3.90 54.71
C ARG A 61 13.36 -3.12 54.98
N PRO A 62 13.60 -2.66 56.22
CA PRO A 62 14.82 -1.94 56.58
C PRO A 62 15.98 -2.92 56.78
N THR A 63 17.14 -2.60 56.20
CA THR A 63 18.42 -3.28 56.44
C THR A 63 19.16 -2.54 57.57
N PRO A 64 19.84 -3.24 58.50
CA PRO A 64 20.41 -2.64 59.70
C PRO A 64 21.62 -1.72 59.46
N ALA A 65 21.76 -0.74 60.34
CA ALA A 65 22.88 0.19 60.44
C ALA A 65 24.07 -0.43 61.20
N GLU A 66 25.29 -0.11 60.76
CA GLU A 66 26.55 -0.24 61.50
C GLU A 66 27.31 1.11 61.47
N PRO A 67 28.25 1.35 62.41
CA PRO A 67 28.48 2.66 63.03
C PRO A 67 29.61 3.48 62.38
N PRO A 68 29.75 4.78 62.76
CA PRO A 68 30.74 5.67 62.19
C PRO A 68 32.09 5.58 62.91
N ALA A 69 33.19 5.64 62.16
CA ALA A 69 34.51 5.97 62.70
C ALA A 69 35.39 6.61 61.63
N GLY A 70 36.01 7.73 62.02
CA GLY A 70 37.32 8.17 61.53
C GLY A 70 37.34 9.01 60.26
N GLY A 71 37.47 10.32 60.43
CA GLY A 71 37.93 11.19 59.35
C GLY A 71 39.45 11.16 59.19
N GLU A 72 39.93 11.45 57.97
CA GLU A 72 41.20 12.14 57.74
C GLU A 72 41.34 12.66 56.30
N ALA A 73 41.70 13.95 56.22
CA ALA A 73 42.51 14.66 55.21
C ALA A 73 42.06 14.79 53.73
N PRO A 74 42.28 15.98 53.12
CA PRO A 74 41.81 16.31 51.77
C PRO A 74 42.73 15.73 50.69
N ALA A 75 42.15 14.93 49.79
CA ALA A 75 42.82 14.45 48.59
C ALA A 75 42.97 15.58 47.56
N LYS A 76 44.21 15.75 47.14
CA LYS A 76 44.73 16.60 46.06
C LYS A 76 43.86 16.51 44.79
N ALA A 77 43.36 17.64 44.31
CA ALA A 77 42.68 17.74 43.03
C ALA A 77 43.64 17.42 41.88
N GLU A 78 43.36 16.35 41.15
CA GLU A 78 43.97 16.05 39.86
C GLU A 78 43.36 16.94 38.77
N PRO A 79 44.15 17.44 37.80
CA PRO A 79 43.63 18.30 36.74
C PRO A 79 42.65 17.52 35.86
N ALA A 80 41.43 18.05 35.72
CA ALA A 80 40.44 17.53 34.80
C ALA A 80 40.99 17.56 33.37
N THR A 81 41.06 16.39 32.74
CA THR A 81 41.27 16.25 31.30
C THR A 81 40.19 17.05 30.57
N PRO A 82 40.53 17.95 29.62
CA PRO A 82 39.54 18.71 28.88
C PRO A 82 38.57 17.76 28.17
N ALA A 83 37.28 17.91 28.44
CA ALA A 83 36.23 17.23 27.70
C ALA A 83 36.40 17.52 26.20
N ALA A 84 36.39 16.45 25.39
CA ALA A 84 36.40 16.59 23.94
C ALA A 84 35.25 17.52 23.51
N PRO A 85 35.48 18.45 22.57
CA PRO A 85 34.45 19.34 22.11
C PRO A 85 33.25 18.53 21.60
N PRO A 86 32.00 18.94 21.88
CA PRO A 86 30.83 18.30 21.31
C PRO A 86 30.98 18.27 19.78
N ALA A 87 30.75 17.11 19.18
CA ALA A 87 30.75 16.96 17.74
C ALA A 87 29.87 18.05 17.12
N PRO A 88 30.29 18.67 16.01
CA PRO A 88 29.52 19.75 15.39
C PRO A 88 28.11 19.23 15.08
N SER A 89 27.11 19.84 15.72
CA SER A 89 25.71 19.62 15.42
C SER A 89 25.52 19.84 13.92
N ARG A 90 25.27 18.76 13.17
CA ARG A 90 25.02 18.85 11.74
C ARG A 90 23.86 19.82 11.53
N PRO A 91 23.98 20.77 10.59
CA PRO A 91 22.87 21.69 10.31
C PRO A 91 21.63 20.87 9.91
N PRO A 92 20.43 21.28 10.34
CA PRO A 92 19.21 20.58 9.96
C PRO A 92 19.09 20.57 8.43
N VAL A 93 19.06 19.37 7.85
CA VAL A 93 18.84 19.17 6.42
C VAL A 93 17.44 19.69 6.10
N ARG A 94 17.37 20.75 5.29
CA ARG A 94 16.08 21.26 4.81
C ARG A 94 15.54 20.29 3.76
N LEU A 95 14.58 19.47 4.14
CA LEU A 95 13.88 18.60 3.20
C LEU A 95 13.01 19.48 2.27
N GLY A 96 13.10 19.23 0.96
CA GLY A 96 12.22 19.86 -0.01
C GLY A 96 10.76 19.43 0.16
N PRO A 97 9.80 20.09 -0.51
CA PRO A 97 8.41 19.64 -0.56
C PRO A 97 8.30 18.23 -1.15
N LEU A 98 7.39 17.43 -0.58
CA LEU A 98 7.06 16.09 -1.09
C LEU A 98 6.49 16.20 -2.50
N LEU A 99 6.77 15.20 -3.36
CA LEU A 99 6.10 15.13 -4.66
C LEU A 99 4.58 15.20 -4.47
N PRO A 100 3.86 15.94 -5.32
CA PRO A 100 2.41 15.91 -5.30
C PRO A 100 1.96 14.50 -5.70
N ALA A 101 1.14 13.87 -4.86
CA ALA A 101 0.39 12.69 -5.26
C ALA A 101 -1.09 13.07 -5.40
N PRO A 102 -1.72 12.77 -6.55
CA PRO A 102 -3.11 13.12 -6.83
C PRO A 102 -4.09 12.37 -5.92
N PHE A 103 -3.69 11.20 -5.42
CA PHE A 103 -4.48 10.38 -4.52
C PHE A 103 -3.76 10.17 -3.19
N ARG A 104 -4.56 9.93 -2.15
CA ARG A 104 -4.08 9.55 -0.81
C ARG A 104 -4.48 8.11 -0.50
N PRO A 105 -3.78 7.44 0.43
CA PRO A 105 -4.23 6.15 0.94
C PRO A 105 -5.68 6.23 1.43
N GLY A 106 -6.54 5.35 0.90
CA GLY A 106 -7.98 5.34 1.22
C GLY A 106 -8.88 6.09 0.23
N HIS A 107 -8.36 6.60 -0.89
CA HIS A 107 -9.16 7.22 -1.96
C HIS A 107 -10.38 6.37 -2.35
N SER A 108 -11.49 7.05 -2.65
CA SER A 108 -12.70 6.45 -3.22
C SER A 108 -12.87 6.92 -4.64
N SER A 109 -12.98 6.00 -5.59
CA SER A 109 -13.30 6.41 -6.94
C SER A 109 -14.69 7.04 -6.99
N THR A 110 -14.84 8.08 -7.79
CA THR A 110 -16.12 8.68 -8.13
C THR A 110 -16.75 7.93 -9.32
N GLN A 111 -18.03 8.20 -9.60
CA GLN A 111 -18.67 7.62 -10.79
C GLN A 111 -18.01 8.10 -12.08
N ALA A 112 -17.69 9.40 -12.18
CA ALA A 112 -17.02 9.98 -13.34
C ALA A 112 -15.64 9.36 -13.58
N GLU A 113 -14.84 9.15 -12.52
CA GLU A 113 -13.55 8.46 -12.63
C GLU A 113 -13.70 7.03 -13.16
N ARG A 114 -14.71 6.28 -12.69
CA ARG A 114 -14.98 4.92 -13.16
C ARG A 114 -15.44 4.86 -14.62
N GLU A 115 -16.26 5.81 -15.05
CA GLU A 115 -16.73 5.91 -16.44
C GLU A 115 -15.57 6.28 -17.38
N ALA A 116 -14.75 7.26 -17.00
CA ALA A 116 -13.56 7.64 -17.75
C ALA A 116 -12.53 6.51 -17.83
N PHE A 117 -12.29 5.80 -16.71
CA PHE A 117 -11.44 4.61 -16.72
C PHE A 117 -12.00 3.50 -17.63
N ARG A 118 -13.31 3.24 -17.60
CA ARG A 118 -13.92 2.25 -18.49
C ARG A 118 -13.68 2.56 -19.96
N ALA A 119 -13.78 3.84 -20.36
CA ALA A 119 -13.47 4.27 -21.72
C ALA A 119 -11.99 4.06 -22.08
N LEU A 120 -11.06 4.36 -21.15
CA LEU A 120 -9.63 4.09 -21.35
C LEU A 120 -9.30 2.60 -21.50
N ALA A 121 -10.06 1.74 -20.82
CA ALA A 121 -9.81 0.31 -20.74
C ALA A 121 -10.62 -0.53 -21.73
N GLU A 122 -11.31 0.06 -22.72
CA GLU A 122 -12.25 -0.65 -23.61
C GLU A 122 -11.69 -1.97 -24.18
N GLY A 123 -10.44 -1.96 -24.67
CA GLY A 123 -9.80 -3.16 -25.24
C GLY A 123 -9.40 -4.24 -24.22
N GLU A 124 -9.25 -3.89 -22.94
CA GLU A 124 -8.85 -4.81 -21.86
C GLU A 124 -10.02 -5.16 -20.92
N TRP A 125 -11.13 -4.44 -21.01
CA TRP A 125 -12.21 -4.48 -20.02
C TRP A 125 -12.81 -5.85 -19.84
N ASP A 126 -13.19 -6.53 -20.93
CA ASP A 126 -13.87 -7.82 -20.86
C ASP A 126 -12.96 -8.95 -20.38
N ARG A 127 -11.69 -8.90 -20.81
CA ARG A 127 -10.64 -9.85 -20.41
C ARG A 127 -10.48 -9.87 -18.90
N HIS A 128 -10.37 -8.70 -18.29
CA HIS A 128 -10.17 -8.55 -16.85
C HIS A 128 -11.50 -8.62 -16.07
N GLY A 129 -12.60 -8.19 -16.67
CA GLY A 129 -13.94 -8.24 -16.10
C GLY A 129 -14.40 -9.66 -15.76
N THR A 130 -14.04 -10.64 -16.58
CA THR A 130 -14.37 -12.06 -16.32
C THR A 130 -13.67 -12.60 -15.06
N ALA A 131 -12.39 -12.24 -14.85
CA ALA A 131 -11.64 -12.67 -13.68
C ALA A 131 -12.19 -12.02 -12.39
N VAL A 132 -12.50 -10.72 -12.46
CA VAL A 132 -13.08 -9.98 -11.33
C VAL A 132 -14.50 -10.46 -10.99
N ALA A 133 -15.32 -10.81 -11.98
CA ALA A 133 -16.64 -11.37 -11.72
C ALA A 133 -16.58 -12.66 -10.90
N ARG A 134 -15.60 -13.54 -11.17
CA ARG A 134 -15.36 -14.75 -10.36
C ARG A 134 -14.93 -14.41 -8.95
N LEU A 135 -14.08 -13.40 -8.76
CA LEU A 135 -13.69 -12.93 -7.44
C LEU A 135 -14.90 -12.39 -6.66
N LEU A 136 -15.71 -11.52 -7.27
CA LEU A 136 -16.90 -10.94 -6.66
C LEU A 136 -17.96 -11.98 -6.27
N SER A 137 -18.08 -13.08 -7.04
CA SER A 137 -18.98 -14.18 -6.69
C SER A 137 -18.64 -14.84 -5.34
N ARG A 138 -17.40 -14.70 -4.87
CA ARG A 138 -16.92 -15.21 -3.57
C ARG A 138 -17.04 -14.17 -2.44
N MET A 139 -17.53 -12.96 -2.73
CA MET A 139 -17.68 -11.85 -1.79
C MET A 139 -19.12 -11.30 -1.81
N PRO A 140 -20.10 -12.03 -1.23
CA PRO A 140 -21.52 -11.68 -1.34
C PRO A 140 -21.93 -10.42 -0.54
N VAL A 141 -21.01 -9.82 0.22
CA VAL A 141 -21.25 -8.63 1.05
C VAL A 141 -21.47 -7.37 0.20
N LEU A 142 -20.93 -7.32 -1.03
CA LEU A 142 -21.11 -6.22 -1.95
C LEU A 142 -22.34 -6.46 -2.81
N ARG A 143 -23.35 -5.58 -2.76
CA ARG A 143 -24.58 -5.68 -3.57
C ARG A 143 -24.97 -4.35 -4.20
N GLY A 144 -25.70 -4.42 -5.30
CA GLY A 144 -26.25 -3.25 -5.99
C GLY A 144 -25.16 -2.29 -6.47
N GLN A 145 -25.36 -0.99 -6.27
CA GLN A 145 -24.45 0.05 -6.75
C GLN A 145 -23.04 -0.07 -6.18
N GLU A 146 -22.88 -0.60 -4.96
CA GLU A 146 -21.55 -0.82 -4.38
C GLU A 146 -20.79 -1.93 -5.11
N GLN A 147 -21.49 -2.97 -5.56
CA GLN A 147 -20.91 -4.07 -6.34
C GLN A 147 -20.43 -3.57 -7.71
N GLU A 148 -21.22 -2.74 -8.38
CA GLU A 148 -20.88 -2.17 -9.69
C GLU A 148 -19.69 -1.21 -9.59
N ALA A 149 -19.66 -0.37 -8.55
CA ALA A 149 -18.51 0.50 -8.26
C ALA A 149 -17.25 -0.34 -7.96
N ALA A 150 -17.38 -1.36 -7.11
CA ALA A 150 -16.28 -2.27 -6.79
C ALA A 150 -15.78 -3.03 -8.02
N ARG A 151 -16.67 -3.41 -8.95
CA ARG A 151 -16.27 -4.12 -10.17
C ARG A 151 -15.30 -3.29 -11.01
N ALA A 152 -15.58 -2.01 -11.25
CA ALA A 152 -14.68 -1.16 -12.02
C ALA A 152 -13.32 -0.97 -11.32
N ASP A 153 -13.35 -0.69 -10.01
CA ASP A 153 -12.14 -0.52 -9.19
C ASP A 153 -11.25 -1.78 -9.18
N LEU A 154 -11.88 -2.94 -9.05
CA LEU A 154 -11.18 -4.22 -9.05
C LEU A 154 -10.69 -4.62 -10.44
N ILE A 155 -11.36 -4.21 -11.52
CA ILE A 155 -10.85 -4.39 -12.89
C ILE A 155 -9.58 -3.55 -13.07
N ALA A 156 -9.57 -2.29 -12.63
CA ALA A 156 -8.38 -1.45 -12.67
C ALA A 156 -7.21 -2.08 -11.90
N LEU A 157 -7.45 -2.50 -10.65
CA LEU A 157 -6.41 -3.17 -9.86
C LEU A 157 -5.97 -4.49 -10.50
N HIS A 158 -6.87 -5.26 -11.11
CA HIS A 158 -6.50 -6.50 -11.80
C HIS A 158 -5.65 -6.22 -13.04
N ILE A 159 -5.94 -5.18 -13.83
CA ILE A 159 -5.11 -4.75 -14.96
C ILE A 159 -3.72 -4.37 -14.46
N TYR A 160 -3.63 -3.54 -13.43
CA TYR A 160 -2.35 -3.14 -12.82
C TYR A 160 -1.50 -4.36 -12.41
N LEU A 161 -2.10 -5.39 -11.82
CA LEU A 161 -1.35 -6.56 -11.35
C LEU A 161 -0.96 -7.56 -12.45
N HIS A 162 -1.56 -7.50 -13.64
CA HIS A 162 -1.43 -8.55 -14.66
C HIS A 162 -0.98 -8.08 -16.03
N THR A 163 -1.04 -6.78 -16.30
CA THR A 163 -0.57 -6.19 -17.55
C THR A 163 0.91 -5.89 -17.43
N THR A 164 1.71 -6.43 -18.35
CA THR A 164 3.16 -6.25 -18.36
C THR A 164 3.62 -5.13 -19.30
N GLU A 165 2.81 -4.79 -20.30
CA GLU A 165 3.17 -3.86 -21.38
C GLU A 165 1.94 -3.07 -21.84
N GLY A 166 2.17 -1.98 -22.59
CA GLY A 166 1.12 -1.15 -23.16
C GLY A 166 0.66 0.01 -22.25
N PRO A 167 -0.38 0.74 -22.67
CA PRO A 167 -0.75 2.05 -22.10
C PRO A 167 -1.34 1.97 -20.68
N LEU A 168 -1.71 0.77 -20.21
CA LEU A 168 -2.22 0.53 -18.86
C LEU A 168 -1.26 -0.31 -18.01
N SER A 169 -0.02 -0.51 -18.47
CA SER A 169 1.01 -1.20 -17.70
C SER A 169 1.37 -0.40 -16.43
N PRO A 170 1.84 -1.08 -15.37
CA PRO A 170 2.31 -0.42 -14.16
C PRO A 170 3.40 0.61 -14.39
N GLU A 171 4.30 0.35 -15.34
CA GLU A 171 5.41 1.23 -15.68
C GLU A 171 4.92 2.53 -16.31
N GLU A 172 3.99 2.42 -17.26
CA GLU A 172 3.35 3.57 -17.87
C GLU A 172 2.53 4.38 -16.85
N LEU A 173 1.79 3.71 -15.97
CA LEU A 173 1.05 4.36 -14.88
C LEU A 173 2.00 5.12 -13.94
N THR A 174 3.09 4.48 -13.53
CA THR A 174 4.12 5.10 -12.69
C THR A 174 4.70 6.32 -13.37
N ARG A 175 5.16 6.19 -14.62
CA ARG A 175 5.72 7.29 -15.41
C ARG A 175 4.76 8.46 -15.53
N ALA A 176 3.51 8.21 -15.94
CA ALA A 176 2.47 9.22 -16.08
C ALA A 176 2.20 9.98 -14.78
N LEU A 177 2.13 9.28 -13.64
CA LEU A 177 1.89 9.90 -12.34
C LEU A 177 3.07 10.75 -11.85
N HIS A 178 4.30 10.37 -12.19
CA HIS A 178 5.50 11.17 -11.91
C HIS A 178 5.57 12.42 -12.79
N GLU A 179 5.15 12.33 -14.04
CA GLU A 179 5.10 13.46 -14.99
C GLU A 179 3.86 14.36 -14.82
N GLY A 180 2.89 13.95 -13.99
CA GLY A 180 1.64 14.69 -13.79
C GLY A 180 0.66 14.57 -14.96
N GLU A 181 0.74 13.50 -15.75
CA GLU A 181 -0.09 13.27 -16.93
C GLU A 181 -1.55 12.96 -16.53
N GLU A 182 -2.47 13.85 -16.88
CA GLU A 182 -3.87 13.76 -16.43
C GLU A 182 -4.63 12.57 -17.03
N ARG A 183 -4.23 12.09 -18.21
CA ARG A 183 -4.90 11.01 -18.96
C ARG A 183 -5.08 9.74 -18.13
N LEU A 184 -4.09 9.39 -17.29
CA LEU A 184 -4.14 8.16 -16.48
C LEU A 184 -4.67 8.37 -15.06
N LEU A 185 -5.09 9.58 -14.69
CA LEU A 185 -5.68 9.84 -13.37
C LEU A 185 -6.95 9.02 -13.09
N PRO A 186 -7.89 8.83 -14.04
CA PRO A 186 -9.05 7.96 -13.79
C PRO A 186 -8.66 6.51 -13.51
N TYR A 187 -7.63 6.00 -14.19
CA TYR A 187 -7.09 4.66 -13.95
C TYR A 187 -6.44 4.57 -12.56
N ALA A 188 -5.58 5.52 -12.20
CA ALA A 188 -4.95 5.60 -10.87
C ALA A 188 -5.99 5.72 -9.73
N ALA A 189 -7.05 6.51 -9.92
CA ALA A 189 -8.16 6.64 -8.97
C ALA A 189 -8.84 5.28 -8.70
N CYS A 190 -9.13 4.54 -9.77
CA CYS A 190 -9.75 3.23 -9.67
C CYS A 190 -8.81 2.19 -9.03
N VAL A 191 -7.50 2.23 -9.33
CA VAL A 191 -6.49 1.40 -8.66
C VAL A 191 -6.43 1.70 -7.16
N ALA A 192 -6.37 2.98 -6.77
CA ALA A 192 -6.35 3.39 -5.37
C ALA A 192 -7.62 2.96 -4.61
N SER A 193 -8.79 3.11 -5.24
CA SER A 193 -10.08 2.65 -4.70
C SER A 193 -10.15 1.12 -4.59
N GLY A 194 -9.62 0.40 -5.58
CA GLY A 194 -9.51 -1.06 -5.57
C GLY A 194 -8.63 -1.54 -4.42
N LEU A 195 -7.47 -0.92 -4.22
CA LEU A 195 -6.56 -1.23 -3.11
C LEU A 195 -7.22 -1.01 -1.75
N ARG A 196 -8.04 0.03 -1.59
CA ARG A 196 -8.76 0.26 -0.33
C ARG A 196 -9.64 -0.92 0.07
N ARG A 197 -10.20 -1.65 -0.91
CA ARG A 197 -11.09 -2.81 -0.69
C ARG A 197 -10.33 -4.09 -0.35
N MET A 198 -9.01 -4.10 -0.53
CA MET A 198 -8.18 -5.25 -0.20
C MET A 198 -7.90 -5.33 1.30
N PRO A 199 -7.65 -6.54 1.84
CA PRO A 199 -7.25 -6.70 3.23
C PRO A 199 -5.96 -5.92 3.55
N SER A 200 -5.92 -5.30 4.72
CA SER A 200 -4.72 -4.63 5.20
C SER A 200 -3.61 -5.63 5.56
N TYR A 201 -2.38 -5.20 5.33
CA TYR A 201 -1.15 -5.85 5.74
C TYR A 201 -0.54 -5.06 6.88
N ARG A 202 -0.10 -5.77 7.91
CA ARG A 202 0.72 -5.25 8.99
C ARG A 202 1.93 -6.17 9.15
N GLY A 203 3.12 -5.60 9.08
CA GLY A 203 4.36 -6.36 9.13
C GLY A 203 5.43 -5.81 8.20
N ILE A 204 6.50 -6.56 8.06
CA ILE A 204 7.68 -6.14 7.29
C ILE A 204 7.52 -6.55 5.84
N ALA A 205 7.79 -5.65 4.91
CA ALA A 205 7.82 -5.94 3.49
C ALA A 205 9.09 -5.39 2.85
N LEU A 206 9.50 -5.99 1.75
CA LEU A 206 10.74 -5.71 1.06
C LEU A 206 10.46 -5.25 -0.37
N ARG A 207 11.31 -4.36 -0.86
CA ARG A 207 11.34 -3.91 -2.25
C ARG A 207 12.79 -3.87 -2.72
N GLY A 208 13.08 -4.36 -3.92
CA GLY A 208 14.38 -4.13 -4.55
C GLY A 208 14.44 -2.68 -5.02
N ALA A 209 15.51 -1.95 -4.73
CA ALA A 209 15.66 -0.57 -5.18
C ALA A 209 15.99 -0.49 -6.69
N GLY A 210 16.40 -1.60 -7.30
CA GLY A 210 16.86 -1.64 -8.69
C GLY A 210 18.31 -1.13 -8.83
N GLU A 211 18.76 -0.97 -10.07
CA GLU A 211 19.99 -0.25 -10.39
C GLU A 211 19.68 1.25 -10.26
N THR A 212 20.09 1.87 -9.16
CA THR A 212 19.85 3.29 -8.91
C THR A 212 20.76 4.16 -9.77
N ASP A 213 20.28 4.59 -10.94
CA ASP A 213 20.91 5.61 -11.80
C ASP A 213 20.17 6.97 -11.70
N GLY A 214 19.74 7.36 -10.49
CA GLY A 214 19.13 8.68 -10.25
C GLY A 214 20.19 9.77 -10.08
N PRO A 215 19.92 11.04 -10.48
CA PRO A 215 20.91 12.10 -10.76
C PRO A 215 21.79 12.56 -9.59
N ASP A 216 21.65 11.99 -8.39
CA ASP A 216 22.48 12.31 -7.22
C ASP A 216 23.08 11.10 -6.49
N GLY A 217 22.79 9.85 -6.89
CA GLY A 217 23.25 8.67 -6.12
C GLY A 217 22.95 8.80 -4.60
N GLY A 218 21.90 9.57 -4.26
CA GLY A 218 21.87 10.30 -3.01
C GLY A 218 21.77 9.36 -1.83
N VAL A 219 22.61 9.58 -0.82
CA VAL A 219 22.48 8.93 0.50
C VAL A 219 21.14 9.35 1.10
N MET A 220 20.30 8.38 1.48
CA MET A 220 19.06 8.66 2.22
C MET A 220 19.47 8.88 3.68
N GLU A 221 19.00 9.97 4.29
CA GLU A 221 19.30 10.26 5.69
C GLU A 221 18.09 9.86 6.57
N PRO A 222 18.33 9.34 7.78
CA PRO A 222 17.26 9.14 8.76
C PRO A 222 16.41 10.40 8.96
N GLY A 223 15.09 10.21 9.09
CA GLY A 223 14.11 11.28 9.23
C GLY A 223 13.54 11.84 7.91
N VAL A 224 14.15 11.54 6.76
CA VAL A 224 13.61 11.92 5.45
C VAL A 224 12.24 11.26 5.22
N LEU A 225 11.29 12.03 4.69
CA LEU A 225 10.02 11.51 4.19
C LEU A 225 10.09 11.24 2.69
N LEU A 226 9.57 10.09 2.29
CA LEU A 226 9.37 9.64 0.92
C LEU A 226 7.88 9.57 0.62
N ARG A 227 7.51 9.92 -0.61
CA ARG A 227 6.14 9.83 -1.11
C ARG A 227 6.17 9.56 -2.59
N ASP A 228 5.70 8.38 -2.97
CA ASP A 228 5.52 8.02 -4.37
C ASP A 228 4.09 8.38 -4.82
N PRO A 229 3.92 9.08 -5.96
CA PRO A 229 2.59 9.34 -6.52
C PRO A 229 1.93 8.08 -7.10
N ALA A 230 2.70 7.02 -7.41
CA ALA A 230 2.22 5.76 -7.94
C ALA A 230 1.99 4.70 -6.84
N PRO A 231 1.25 3.61 -7.13
CA PRO A 231 1.20 2.47 -6.23
C PRO A 231 2.57 1.80 -6.13
N VAL A 232 2.98 1.37 -4.94
CA VAL A 232 4.28 0.76 -4.67
C VAL A 232 4.11 -0.71 -4.27
N PRO A 233 4.41 -1.67 -5.16
CA PRO A 233 4.41 -3.10 -4.84
C PRO A 233 5.63 -3.48 -4.01
N VAL A 234 5.40 -4.34 -3.02
CA VAL A 234 6.40 -4.92 -2.12
C VAL A 234 6.06 -6.37 -1.82
N LEU A 235 7.05 -7.14 -1.39
CA LEU A 235 6.87 -8.52 -0.95
C LEU A 235 6.93 -8.61 0.58
N PRO A 236 5.92 -9.19 1.25
CA PRO A 236 6.00 -9.53 2.66
C PRO A 236 7.23 -10.37 2.99
N LEU A 237 7.90 -10.02 4.08
CA LEU A 237 8.97 -10.84 4.66
C LEU A 237 8.33 -12.06 5.34
N GLY A 238 8.12 -13.13 4.57
CA GLY A 238 7.60 -14.41 5.04
C GLY A 238 8.68 -15.31 5.65
N THR A 239 8.24 -16.38 6.32
CA THR A 239 9.13 -17.42 6.85
C THR A 239 9.86 -18.12 5.71
N GLY A 240 11.19 -17.99 5.67
CA GLY A 240 12.04 -18.58 4.62
C GLY A 240 12.04 -17.81 3.29
N ALA A 241 11.41 -16.63 3.23
CA ALA A 241 11.53 -15.74 2.08
C ALA A 241 12.95 -15.18 2.02
N GLN A 242 13.58 -15.28 0.85
CA GLN A 242 14.88 -14.66 0.62
C GLN A 242 14.70 -13.16 0.36
N ARG A 243 15.66 -12.36 0.80
CA ARG A 243 15.68 -10.92 0.52
C ARG A 243 16.16 -10.66 -0.92
N PRO A 244 15.76 -9.56 -1.56
CA PRO A 244 16.33 -9.19 -2.84
C PRO A 244 17.85 -9.00 -2.69
N GLY A 245 18.60 -9.47 -3.67
CA GLY A 245 20.02 -9.12 -3.80
C GLY A 245 20.17 -7.66 -4.23
N GLY A 246 21.29 -7.04 -3.88
CA GLY A 246 21.55 -5.63 -4.21
C GLY A 246 20.82 -4.65 -3.28
N ALA A 247 20.66 -3.42 -3.78
CA ALA A 247 20.06 -2.33 -3.02
C ALA A 247 18.57 -2.62 -2.73
N GLN A 248 18.12 -2.35 -1.51
CA GLN A 248 16.77 -2.71 -1.09
C GLN A 248 16.17 -1.78 -0.04
N TYR A 249 14.84 -1.73 -0.02
CA TYR A 249 14.05 -1.09 1.02
C TYR A 249 13.39 -2.15 1.88
N ALA A 250 13.48 -2.01 3.20
CA ALA A 250 12.70 -2.80 4.15
C ALA A 250 11.73 -1.87 4.89
N VAL A 251 10.44 -2.17 4.78
CA VAL A 251 9.36 -1.29 5.24
C VAL A 251 8.59 -1.96 6.36
N TRP A 252 8.49 -1.30 7.52
CA TRP A 252 7.49 -1.61 8.52
C TRP A 252 6.13 -1.04 8.08
N SER A 253 5.25 -1.91 7.57
CA SER A 253 3.94 -1.53 7.06
C SER A 253 2.84 -1.68 8.12
N VAL A 254 1.89 -0.76 8.06
CA VAL A 254 0.67 -0.75 8.86
C VAL A 254 -0.61 -0.66 8.03
N THR A 255 -0.55 -0.16 6.78
CA THR A 255 -1.71 -0.06 5.89
C THR A 255 -1.48 -0.59 4.46
N GLY A 256 -0.37 -1.27 4.18
CA GLY A 256 -0.19 -1.98 2.91
C GLY A 256 -1.39 -2.88 2.57
N ARG A 257 -1.65 -3.16 1.30
CA ARG A 257 -2.84 -3.90 0.86
C ARG A 257 -2.45 -5.24 0.23
N ARG A 258 -2.89 -6.35 0.83
CA ARG A 258 -2.62 -7.70 0.31
C ARG A 258 -3.43 -7.96 -0.96
N VAL A 259 -2.78 -8.24 -2.07
CA VAL A 259 -3.45 -8.43 -3.37
C VAL A 259 -3.57 -9.89 -3.81
N ARG A 260 -3.21 -10.86 -2.96
CA ARG A 260 -3.25 -12.31 -3.30
C ARG A 260 -4.56 -12.79 -3.90
N GLN A 261 -5.69 -12.22 -3.47
CA GLN A 261 -7.02 -12.61 -3.95
C GLN A 261 -7.23 -12.33 -5.44
N LEU A 262 -6.47 -11.39 -6.00
CA LEU A 262 -6.48 -11.03 -7.42
C LEU A 262 -5.38 -11.76 -8.21
N THR A 263 -4.33 -12.23 -7.55
CA THR A 263 -3.16 -12.86 -8.20
C THR A 263 -3.13 -14.39 -8.10
N ASP A 264 -3.98 -14.98 -7.23
CA ASP A 264 -4.17 -16.41 -7.03
C ASP A 264 -4.80 -17.07 -8.27
N ARG A 265 -3.94 -17.51 -9.19
CA ARG A 265 -4.28 -18.50 -10.22
C ARG A 265 -3.99 -19.89 -9.64
N THR A 266 -4.87 -20.86 -9.86
CA THR A 266 -4.61 -22.27 -9.55
C THR A 266 -3.28 -22.68 -10.19
N GLY A 267 -2.28 -23.04 -9.36
CA GLY A 267 -0.94 -23.45 -9.80
C GLY A 267 0.16 -22.37 -9.72
N ALA A 268 -0.15 -21.12 -9.37
CA ALA A 268 0.87 -20.14 -9.02
C ALA A 268 1.33 -20.38 -7.57
N GLY A 269 2.61 -20.65 -7.35
CA GLY A 269 3.16 -20.94 -6.02
C GLY A 269 3.04 -19.76 -5.03
N LYS A 270 3.57 -19.95 -3.81
CA LYS A 270 3.60 -18.96 -2.69
C LYS A 270 4.22 -17.58 -3.02
N ALA A 271 4.71 -17.37 -4.24
CA ALA A 271 5.42 -16.18 -4.71
C ALA A 271 4.53 -14.96 -5.02
N ARG A 272 3.23 -14.99 -4.70
CA ARG A 272 2.25 -13.95 -5.11
C ARG A 272 1.46 -13.31 -3.97
N ASP A 273 1.92 -13.45 -2.73
CA ASP A 273 1.37 -12.70 -1.58
C ASP A 273 1.85 -11.24 -1.58
N GLU A 274 1.87 -10.60 -2.75
CA GLU A 274 2.29 -9.21 -2.91
C GLU A 274 1.43 -8.29 -2.05
N VAL A 275 2.07 -7.25 -1.55
CA VAL A 275 1.45 -6.14 -0.85
C VAL A 275 1.70 -4.90 -1.67
N VAL A 276 0.67 -4.09 -1.88
CA VAL A 276 0.79 -2.84 -2.61
C VAL A 276 0.45 -1.70 -1.65
N PHE A 277 1.36 -0.74 -1.54
CA PHE A 277 1.05 0.53 -0.91
C PHE A 277 0.24 1.40 -1.87
N PRO A 278 -0.89 1.97 -1.44
CA PRO A 278 -1.64 2.90 -2.27
C PRO A 278 -0.81 4.13 -2.69
N PRO A 279 -1.16 4.77 -3.82
CA PRO A 279 -0.64 6.08 -4.19
C PRO A 279 -0.57 7.07 -3.03
N GLY A 280 0.54 7.80 -2.94
CA GLY A 280 0.74 8.83 -1.93
C GLY A 280 1.02 8.33 -0.52
N THR A 281 1.34 7.04 -0.33
CA THR A 281 1.78 6.51 0.97
C THR A 281 3.04 7.23 1.44
N LEU A 282 3.06 7.63 2.71
CA LEU A 282 4.19 8.31 3.33
C LEU A 282 5.08 7.29 4.02
N LEU A 283 6.36 7.30 3.68
CA LEU A 283 7.37 6.45 4.27
C LEU A 283 8.46 7.33 4.90
N ARG A 284 8.82 7.07 6.14
CA ARG A 284 9.94 7.73 6.82
C ARG A 284 11.17 6.84 6.77
N VAL A 285 12.31 7.41 6.43
CA VAL A 285 13.63 6.76 6.56
C VAL A 285 14.00 6.68 8.03
N LEU A 286 14.27 5.47 8.51
CA LEU A 286 14.70 5.21 9.88
C LEU A 286 16.22 5.04 9.99
N ASP A 287 16.80 4.32 9.03
CA ASP A 287 18.23 4.02 8.98
C ASP A 287 18.63 3.67 7.54
N VAL A 288 19.90 3.89 7.21
CA VAL A 288 20.50 3.52 5.93
C VAL A 288 21.89 2.96 6.18
N ARG A 289 22.12 1.74 5.72
CA ARG A 289 23.38 1.03 5.94
C ARG A 289 23.74 0.15 4.76
N GLU A 290 24.98 -0.30 4.73
CA GLU A 290 25.40 -1.31 3.76
C GLU A 290 25.19 -2.72 4.31
N GLU A 291 24.67 -3.61 3.47
CA GLU A 291 24.55 -5.02 3.78
C GLU A 291 24.82 -5.87 2.53
N GLY A 292 25.76 -6.82 2.63
CA GLY A 292 26.14 -7.64 1.48
C GLY A 292 26.72 -6.83 0.31
N GLY A 293 27.34 -5.67 0.59
CA GLY A 293 27.93 -4.79 -0.42
C GLY A 293 26.92 -3.90 -1.16
N ALA A 294 25.69 -3.79 -0.66
CA ALA A 294 24.67 -2.92 -1.23
C ALA A 294 23.86 -2.16 -0.17
N PRO A 295 23.27 -0.99 -0.50
CA PRO A 295 22.44 -0.24 0.45
C PRO A 295 21.17 -0.98 0.90
N LEU A 296 20.93 -1.01 2.20
CA LEU A 296 19.67 -1.35 2.84
C LEU A 296 19.10 -0.09 3.52
N THR A 297 17.95 0.35 3.03
CA THR A 297 17.20 1.47 3.62
C THR A 297 16.05 0.92 4.46
N LEU A 298 16.01 1.26 5.75
CA LEU A 298 14.96 0.88 6.67
C LEU A 298 13.91 1.99 6.75
N LEU A 299 12.65 1.63 6.51
CA LEU A 299 11.54 2.56 6.38
C LEU A 299 10.40 2.22 7.35
N ARG A 300 9.69 3.24 7.83
CA ARG A 300 8.39 3.08 8.49
C ARG A 300 7.30 3.76 7.70
N GLU A 301 6.17 3.09 7.55
CA GLU A 301 4.96 3.73 7.05
C GLU A 301 4.37 4.69 8.09
N VAL A 302 4.12 5.93 7.68
CA VAL A 302 3.51 6.97 8.52
C VAL A 302 2.00 7.02 8.24
N PRO A 303 1.14 6.67 9.22
CA PRO A 303 -0.32 6.73 9.04
C PRO A 303 -0.79 8.15 8.71
N HIS A 304 -1.75 8.27 7.78
CA HIS A 304 -2.33 9.55 7.34
C HIS A 304 -3.42 10.12 8.28
N THR A 305 -3.42 9.76 9.57
CA THR A 305 -4.47 10.21 10.52
C THR A 305 -4.12 11.57 11.15
N GLY A 306 -4.79 12.63 10.68
CA GLY A 306 -4.82 13.95 11.33
C GLY A 306 -4.40 15.11 10.42
N PRO A 307 -4.86 16.34 10.71
CA PRO A 307 -4.35 17.53 10.05
C PRO A 307 -2.88 17.74 10.43
N ASP A 308 -2.06 18.09 9.44
CA ASP A 308 -0.67 18.56 9.60
C ASP A 308 0.43 17.51 9.88
N ILE A 309 0.30 16.31 9.32
CA ILE A 309 1.32 15.25 9.42
C ILE A 309 2.64 15.67 8.79
N GLN A 310 2.62 16.40 7.67
CA GLN A 310 3.84 16.77 6.96
C GLN A 310 4.70 17.76 7.78
N ALA A 311 4.10 18.79 8.39
CA ALA A 311 4.85 19.74 9.21
C ALA A 311 5.40 19.11 10.49
N ARG A 312 4.70 18.11 11.06
CA ARG A 312 5.15 17.39 12.27
C ARG A 312 6.36 16.49 12.04
N HIS A 313 6.61 16.10 10.79
CA HIS A 313 7.51 15.01 10.46
C HIS A 313 8.69 15.47 9.59
N VAL A 314 8.60 16.61 8.90
CA VAL A 314 9.74 17.17 8.16
C VAL A 314 10.83 17.65 9.14
N GLY A 315 12.00 17.00 9.10
CA GLY A 315 13.17 17.37 9.91
C GLY A 315 13.09 17.03 11.40
N ALA A 316 12.07 16.27 11.82
CA ALA A 316 11.93 15.80 13.20
C ALA A 316 12.84 14.58 13.45
N GLU A 317 13.54 14.60 14.59
CA GLU A 317 14.26 13.44 15.14
C GLU A 317 13.34 12.22 15.22
N LEU A 318 13.93 11.02 15.16
CA LEU A 318 13.17 9.78 15.24
C LEU A 318 12.45 9.66 16.58
N ASP A 319 11.14 9.52 16.53
CA ASP A 319 10.31 9.40 17.72
C ASP A 319 10.38 7.99 18.35
N ALA A 320 9.55 7.73 19.36
CA ALA A 320 9.52 6.42 20.01
C ALA A 320 8.92 5.32 19.12
N ASP A 321 7.96 5.67 18.25
CA ASP A 321 7.34 4.73 17.31
C ASP A 321 8.31 4.37 16.18
N ASP A 322 9.11 5.34 15.72
CA ASP A 322 10.20 5.17 14.77
C ASP A 322 11.24 4.18 15.30
N ARG A 323 11.72 4.40 16.54
CA ARG A 323 12.69 3.50 17.18
C ARG A 323 12.12 2.10 17.39
N ALA A 324 10.87 1.99 17.84
CA ALA A 324 10.23 0.69 17.99
C ALA A 324 10.00 -0.04 16.66
N ALA A 325 9.81 0.68 15.55
CA ALA A 325 9.74 0.08 14.22
C ALA A 325 11.13 -0.36 13.73
N LEU A 326 12.17 0.45 13.99
CA LEU A 326 13.56 0.12 13.68
C LEU A 326 13.98 -1.17 14.39
N ASP A 327 13.78 -1.27 15.71
CA ASP A 327 14.12 -2.47 16.49
C ASP A 327 13.47 -3.75 15.91
N ARG A 328 12.19 -3.66 15.51
CA ARG A 328 11.46 -4.78 14.91
C ARG A 328 12.00 -5.15 13.52
N LEU A 329 12.34 -4.17 12.70
CA LEU A 329 12.97 -4.40 11.40
C LEU A 329 14.30 -5.11 11.57
N GLU A 330 15.15 -4.64 12.49
CA GLU A 330 16.46 -5.22 12.75
C GLU A 330 16.37 -6.65 13.27
N GLU A 331 15.50 -6.90 14.25
CA GLU A 331 15.28 -8.25 14.78
C GLU A 331 14.87 -9.22 13.67
N ALA A 332 13.91 -8.81 12.83
CA ALA A 332 13.41 -9.65 11.77
C ALA A 332 14.44 -9.89 10.65
N LEU A 333 15.29 -8.90 10.35
CA LEU A 333 16.32 -9.00 9.32
C LEU A 333 17.54 -9.81 9.78
N ARG A 334 17.91 -9.75 11.08
CA ARG A 334 19.02 -10.55 11.65
C ARG A 334 18.86 -12.06 11.41
N ALA A 335 17.63 -12.55 11.39
CA ALA A 335 17.33 -13.97 11.17
C ALA A 335 17.23 -14.38 9.68
N ARG A 336 17.55 -13.48 8.73
CA ARG A 336 17.21 -13.66 7.31
C ARG A 336 18.40 -13.42 6.38
N PRO A 337 18.88 -14.46 5.67
CA PRO A 337 19.96 -14.29 4.70
C PRO A 337 19.48 -13.51 3.47
N VAL A 338 20.42 -12.76 2.86
CA VAL A 338 20.23 -12.13 1.56
C VAL A 338 20.34 -13.18 0.46
N ALA A 339 19.44 -13.13 -0.54
CA ALA A 339 19.59 -14.02 -1.70
C ALA A 339 20.91 -13.72 -2.42
N PRO A 340 21.73 -14.72 -2.78
CA PRO A 340 22.76 -14.52 -3.78
C PRO A 340 22.06 -14.07 -5.08
N GLY A 341 22.51 -12.96 -5.66
CA GLY A 341 21.73 -12.18 -6.62
C GLY A 341 21.17 -12.95 -7.83
N GLY A 342 20.02 -12.45 -8.33
CA GLY A 342 19.56 -12.66 -9.71
C GLY A 342 18.46 -13.72 -9.94
N SER A 343 17.40 -13.29 -10.64
CA SER A 343 16.32 -14.04 -11.32
C SER A 343 15.02 -14.41 -10.58
N GLY A 344 14.93 -14.27 -9.25
CA GLY A 344 13.72 -14.66 -8.51
C GLY A 344 12.77 -13.52 -8.09
N TRP A 345 13.23 -12.26 -8.11
CA TRP A 345 12.47 -11.14 -7.54
C TRP A 345 11.42 -10.59 -8.53
N PRO A 346 10.16 -10.37 -8.11
CA PRO A 346 9.13 -9.85 -9.01
C PRO A 346 9.46 -8.44 -9.52
N ARG A 347 9.35 -8.24 -10.84
CA ARG A 347 9.60 -6.94 -11.52
C ARG A 347 8.81 -5.79 -10.90
N LEU A 348 7.54 -6.01 -10.54
CA LEU A 348 6.70 -4.99 -9.88
C LEU A 348 7.23 -4.57 -8.51
N CYS A 349 7.93 -5.46 -7.82
CA CYS A 349 8.53 -5.22 -6.51
C CYS A 349 9.97 -4.67 -6.61
N THR A 350 10.38 -4.18 -7.79
CA THR A 350 11.66 -3.53 -8.04
C THR A 350 11.45 -2.08 -8.49
N GLY A 351 12.33 -1.18 -8.04
CA GLY A 351 12.42 0.21 -8.50
C GLY A 351 12.59 1.18 -7.33
N SER A 352 13.10 2.36 -7.66
CA SER A 352 13.33 3.45 -6.70
C SER A 352 12.04 3.91 -6.02
N LEU A 353 12.21 4.50 -4.83
CA LEU A 353 11.17 5.28 -4.17
C LEU A 353 11.54 6.76 -4.28
N GLU A 354 10.59 7.56 -4.76
CA GLU A 354 10.85 8.99 -4.94
C GLU A 354 10.91 9.74 -3.61
N ARG A 355 11.91 10.62 -3.53
CA ARG A 355 12.11 11.55 -2.41
C ARG A 355 11.21 12.76 -2.54
N ALA A 356 11.05 13.49 -1.46
CA ALA A 356 10.65 14.90 -1.51
C ALA A 356 11.69 15.75 -2.26
N VAL A 357 11.72 15.67 -3.60
CA VAL A 357 12.58 16.53 -4.41
C VAL A 357 11.83 17.84 -4.62
N GLY A 358 12.20 18.84 -3.83
CA GLY A 358 11.88 20.22 -4.12
C GLY A 358 12.59 20.66 -5.39
N ARG A 359 12.02 20.36 -6.55
CA ARG A 359 12.42 21.07 -7.77
C ARG A 359 11.91 22.50 -7.61
N PRO A 360 12.76 23.55 -7.60
CA PRO A 360 12.26 24.90 -7.77
C PRO A 360 11.52 24.97 -9.11
N PRO A 361 10.40 25.71 -9.20
CA PRO A 361 9.77 25.95 -10.49
C PRO A 361 10.85 26.52 -11.43
N SER A 362 10.99 25.90 -12.59
CA SER A 362 11.82 26.47 -13.65
C SER A 362 11.07 27.71 -14.15
N ASP A 363 11.67 28.88 -13.93
CA ASP A 363 11.20 30.16 -14.49
C ASP A 363 11.24 30.16 -16.02
#